data_AF-A0A382N5E3-F1
#
_entry.id   AF-A0A382N5E3-F1
#
_cell.length_a   1.000
_cell.length_b   1.000
_cell.length_c   1.000
_cell.angle_alpha   90.00
_cell.angle_beta   90.00
_cell.angle_gamma   90.00
#
_symmetry.space_group_name_H-M   'P 1'
#
loop_
_entity.id
_entity.type
_entity.pdbx_description
1 polymer ?
#
loop_
_entity_poly.entity_id
_entity_poly.type
_entity_poly.pdbx_seq_one_letter_code
_entity_poly.pdbx_strand_id
1 'polypeptide(L)'
;VLFDVTHNGETIKGVGAAGKNCLLYLWHRETGEPINPMVETLVPTDTNVPGEVVYPTQPIPHNARGVPMTPFCATYLDLDDPELQKQARQMYTPYSTDEHYIVAHGGSSFGSPAFSPRTGLLYVTGKNAGVSLLVKPLGDSLKLGEGGGHQKNFTEIDRIPSYPPTTTLTAYEPATGADAWQQVLPAVTFGASSGSVATAGDLIFQG
;
A
#
# COMPACT_ATOMS: atom_id res chain seq x y z
N VAL A 1 -10.22 -4.09 9.34
CA VAL A 1 -11.70 -4.09 9.46
C VAL A 1 -12.18 -5.53 9.63
N LEU A 2 -13.12 -5.79 10.54
CA LEU A 2 -13.77 -7.11 10.66
C LEU A 2 -15.02 -7.11 9.79
N PHE A 3 -15.32 -8.24 9.14
CA PHE A 3 -16.50 -8.39 8.29
C PHE A 3 -17.07 -9.79 8.37
N ASP A 4 -18.37 -9.90 8.07
CA ASP A 4 -19.05 -11.16 7.79
C ASP A 4 -19.65 -11.05 6.39
N VAL A 5 -19.34 -12.00 5.51
CA VAL A 5 -19.88 -12.06 4.15
C VAL A 5 -20.36 -13.47 3.86
N THR A 6 -21.53 -13.61 3.22
CA THR A 6 -22.01 -14.91 2.76
C THR A 6 -21.53 -15.16 1.34
N HIS A 7 -20.79 -16.24 1.14
CA HIS A 7 -20.29 -16.67 -0.18
C HIS A 7 -20.58 -18.16 -0.36
N ASN A 8 -21.23 -18.53 -1.47
CA ASN A 8 -21.65 -19.91 -1.77
C ASN A 8 -22.46 -20.59 -0.64
N GLY A 9 -23.27 -19.81 0.11
CA GLY A 9 -24.10 -20.31 1.21
C GLY A 9 -23.39 -20.42 2.56
N GLU A 10 -22.09 -20.15 2.63
CA GLU A 10 -21.31 -20.15 3.87
C GLU A 10 -20.95 -18.73 4.30
N THR A 11 -20.99 -18.47 5.62
CA THR A 11 -20.57 -17.18 6.16
C THR A 11 -19.07 -17.19 6.43
N ILE A 12 -18.34 -16.39 5.66
CA ILE A 12 -16.93 -16.09 5.90
C ILE A 12 -16.85 -15.01 6.98
N LYS A 13 -16.30 -15.40 8.13
CA LYS A 13 -15.95 -14.51 9.24
C LYS A 13 -14.53 -13.99 9.04
N GLY A 14 -14.40 -12.83 8.42
CA GLY A 14 -13.11 -12.32 7.97
C GLY A 14 -12.56 -11.12 8.74
N VAL A 15 -11.27 -10.87 8.50
CA VAL A 15 -10.56 -9.63 8.80
C VAL A 15 -9.81 -9.18 7.55
N GLY A 16 -9.98 -7.92 7.18
CA GLY A 16 -9.23 -7.26 6.11
C GLY A 16 -8.26 -6.23 6.66
N ALA A 17 -7.00 -6.31 6.24
CA ALA A 17 -5.97 -5.34 6.57
C ALA A 17 -5.35 -4.77 5.28
N ALA A 18 -5.47 -3.47 5.10
CA ALA A 18 -4.84 -2.77 3.99
C ALA A 18 -3.41 -2.37 4.40
N GLY A 19 -2.42 -2.82 3.64
CA GLY A 19 -1.01 -2.59 3.94
C GLY A 19 -0.48 -1.24 3.45
N LYS A 20 0.65 -0.80 4.02
CA LYS A 20 1.43 0.35 3.49
C LYS A 20 2.15 0.06 2.18
N ASN A 21 1.92 -1.12 1.61
CA ASN A 21 2.46 -1.58 0.35
C ASN A 21 1.37 -1.70 -0.74
N CYS A 22 0.22 -1.03 -0.55
CA CYS A 22 -0.90 -1.07 -1.49
C CYS A 22 -1.59 -2.44 -1.68
N LEU A 23 -1.28 -3.43 -0.83
CA LEU A 23 -1.90 -4.77 -0.88
C LEU A 23 -2.97 -4.93 0.20
N LEU A 24 -4.11 -5.54 -0.17
CA LEU A 24 -5.16 -5.90 0.77
C LEU A 24 -5.00 -7.37 1.18
N TYR A 25 -4.84 -7.59 2.48
CA TYR A 25 -4.72 -8.92 3.06
C TYR A 25 -6.03 -9.34 3.72
N LEU A 26 -6.44 -10.59 3.49
CA LEU A 26 -7.76 -11.11 3.86
C LEU A 26 -7.58 -12.47 4.55
N TRP A 27 -8.04 -12.56 5.80
CA TRP A 27 -7.95 -13.78 6.61
C TRP A 27 -9.28 -14.15 7.24
N HIS A 28 -9.46 -15.44 7.53
CA HIS A 28 -10.43 -15.90 8.51
C HIS A 28 -9.99 -15.43 9.89
N ARG A 29 -10.82 -14.60 10.55
CA ARG A 29 -10.42 -13.98 11.82
C ARG A 29 -10.33 -14.97 12.99
N GLU A 30 -10.96 -16.14 12.85
CA GLU A 30 -10.98 -17.19 13.89
C GLU A 30 -9.77 -18.13 13.78
N THR A 31 -9.33 -18.46 12.55
CA THR A 31 -8.22 -19.41 12.32
C THR A 31 -6.90 -18.74 11.99
N GLY A 32 -6.92 -17.50 11.49
CA GLY A 32 -5.76 -16.82 10.94
C GLY A 32 -5.37 -17.33 9.54
N GLU A 33 -6.13 -18.24 8.95
CA GLU A 33 -5.87 -18.75 7.61
C GLU A 33 -6.23 -17.70 6.54
N PRO A 34 -5.46 -17.60 5.45
CA PRO A 34 -5.79 -16.70 4.34
C PRO A 34 -7.13 -17.11 3.70
N ILE A 35 -8.00 -16.13 3.37
CA ILE A 35 -9.24 -16.42 2.62
C ILE A 35 -8.90 -16.83 1.17
N ASN A 36 -7.86 -16.22 0.60
CA ASN A 36 -7.31 -16.55 -0.71
C ASN A 36 -5.78 -16.73 -0.59
N PRO A 37 -5.12 -17.41 -1.55
CA PRO A 37 -3.68 -17.69 -1.46
C PRO A 37 -2.85 -16.42 -1.29
N MET A 38 -1.79 -16.50 -0.48
CA MET A 38 -0.72 -15.51 -0.42
C MET A 38 0.56 -16.19 -0.92
N VAL A 39 1.07 -15.73 -2.06
CA VAL A 39 2.17 -16.40 -2.76
C VAL A 39 3.46 -15.66 -2.46
N GLU A 40 4.46 -16.39 -1.96
CA GLU A 40 5.83 -15.90 -1.81
C GLU A 40 6.39 -15.57 -3.21
N THR A 41 6.49 -14.29 -3.51
CA THR A 41 6.89 -13.77 -4.82
C THR A 41 8.28 -13.17 -4.71
N LEU A 42 9.19 -13.53 -5.61
CA LEU A 42 10.55 -13.00 -5.64
C LEU A 42 10.53 -11.47 -5.78
N VAL A 43 11.39 -10.82 -5.01
CA VAL A 43 11.60 -9.37 -5.05
C VAL A 43 13.09 -9.06 -5.19
N PRO A 44 13.48 -7.85 -5.60
CA PRO A 44 14.89 -7.49 -5.70
C PRO A 44 15.61 -7.63 -4.37
N THR A 45 16.82 -8.20 -4.39
CA THR A 45 17.65 -8.46 -3.21
C THR A 45 19.03 -7.82 -3.27
N ASP A 46 19.39 -7.18 -4.38
CA ASP A 46 20.69 -6.57 -4.53
C ASP A 46 20.76 -5.31 -3.66
N THR A 47 21.70 -5.29 -2.71
CA THR A 47 21.95 -4.16 -1.81
C THR A 47 23.44 -3.91 -1.64
N ASN A 48 23.82 -2.64 -1.56
CA ASN A 48 25.17 -2.20 -1.20
C ASN A 48 25.26 -1.67 0.25
N VAL A 49 24.18 -1.79 1.03
CA VAL A 49 24.13 -1.31 2.42
C VAL A 49 24.89 -2.28 3.32
N PRO A 50 25.96 -1.83 4.02
CA PRO A 50 26.76 -2.72 4.85
C PRO A 50 25.94 -3.38 5.98
N GLY A 51 25.95 -4.72 6.00
CA GLY A 51 25.28 -5.52 7.04
C GLY A 51 23.76 -5.65 6.85
N GLU A 52 23.18 -5.12 5.77
CA GLU A 52 21.76 -5.31 5.49
C GLU A 52 21.47 -6.76 5.12
N VAL A 53 20.40 -7.31 5.71
CA VAL A 53 19.88 -8.64 5.38
C VAL A 53 18.50 -8.46 4.78
N VAL A 54 18.41 -8.68 3.48
CA VAL A 54 17.15 -8.60 2.73
C VAL A 54 16.52 -9.98 2.62
N TYR A 55 15.19 -10.01 2.61
CA TYR A 55 14.43 -11.25 2.45
C TYR A 55 14.03 -11.43 0.98
N PRO A 56 14.21 -12.62 0.37
CA PRO A 56 14.15 -12.79 -1.08
C PRO A 56 12.76 -12.78 -1.69
N THR A 57 11.72 -12.91 -0.87
CA THR A 57 10.33 -13.02 -1.30
C THR A 57 9.41 -12.11 -0.49
N GLN A 58 8.22 -11.83 -0.99
CA GLN A 58 7.15 -11.17 -0.25
C GLN A 58 5.83 -11.93 -0.44
N PRO A 59 4.97 -12.01 0.58
CA PRO A 59 3.66 -12.66 0.46
C PRO A 59 2.70 -11.74 -0.29
N ILE A 60 2.50 -11.99 -1.59
CA ILE A 60 1.58 -11.22 -2.43
C ILE A 60 0.20 -11.89 -2.41
N PRO A 61 -0.87 -11.19 -1.97
CA PRO A 61 -2.22 -11.73 -2.00
C PRO A 61 -2.72 -12.00 -3.42
N HIS A 62 -3.29 -13.17 -3.64
CA HIS A 62 -3.98 -13.54 -4.86
C HIS A 62 -5.49 -13.54 -4.63
N ASN A 63 -6.27 -13.30 -5.68
CA ASN A 63 -7.72 -13.48 -5.65
C ASN A 63 -8.09 -14.97 -5.81
N ALA A 64 -9.37 -15.30 -5.72
CA ALA A 64 -9.90 -16.65 -5.84
C ALA A 64 -9.63 -17.31 -7.21
N ARG A 65 -9.25 -16.54 -8.23
CA ARG A 65 -8.83 -17.06 -9.55
C ARG A 65 -7.35 -17.42 -9.61
N GLY A 66 -6.61 -17.22 -8.52
CA GLY A 66 -5.19 -17.55 -8.42
C GLY A 66 -4.26 -16.54 -9.09
N VAL A 67 -4.74 -15.34 -9.42
CA VAL A 67 -3.89 -14.23 -9.92
C VAL A 67 -3.69 -13.18 -8.83
N PRO A 68 -2.57 -12.41 -8.84
CA PRO A 68 -2.36 -11.33 -7.89
C PRO A 68 -3.56 -10.40 -7.80
N MET A 69 -3.95 -10.02 -6.58
CA MET A 69 -4.98 -9.02 -6.37
C MET A 69 -4.55 -7.69 -6.98
N THR A 70 -5.49 -6.97 -7.58
CA THR A 70 -5.27 -5.59 -8.00
C THR A 70 -4.85 -4.78 -6.78
N PRO A 71 -3.70 -4.08 -6.79
CA PRO A 71 -3.32 -3.20 -5.70
C PRO A 71 -4.31 -2.04 -5.56
N PHE A 72 -4.57 -1.59 -4.33
CA PHE A 72 -5.45 -0.44 -4.13
C PHE A 72 -4.75 0.90 -4.39
N CYS A 73 -3.43 0.92 -4.60
CA CYS A 73 -2.65 2.08 -5.02
C CYS A 73 -1.38 1.64 -5.77
N ALA A 74 -0.60 2.59 -6.27
CA ALA A 74 0.60 2.35 -7.06
C ALA A 74 1.64 1.52 -6.28
N THR A 75 2.06 0.39 -6.86
CA THR A 75 3.20 -0.44 -6.42
C THR A 75 4.44 -0.24 -7.31
N TYR A 76 4.26 0.49 -8.40
CA TYR A 76 5.28 1.02 -9.29
C TYR A 76 4.78 2.37 -9.79
N LEU A 77 5.67 3.33 -9.98
CA LEU A 77 5.30 4.66 -10.44
C LEU A 77 5.47 4.74 -11.95
N ASP A 78 4.37 5.11 -12.60
CA ASP A 78 4.36 5.53 -14.00
C ASP A 78 4.50 7.05 -14.02
N LEU A 79 5.62 7.53 -14.55
CA LEU A 79 6.05 8.93 -14.54
C LEU A 79 6.12 9.44 -15.98
N ASP A 80 5.50 10.59 -16.23
CA ASP A 80 5.45 11.19 -17.57
C ASP A 80 6.84 11.67 -18.06
N ASP A 81 7.75 11.98 -17.14
CA ASP A 81 9.13 12.40 -17.44
C ASP A 81 10.02 11.16 -17.66
N PRO A 82 10.56 10.95 -18.88
CA PRO A 82 11.39 9.79 -19.19
C PRO A 82 12.67 9.68 -18.35
N GLU A 83 13.27 10.80 -17.93
CA GLU A 83 14.49 10.77 -17.11
C GLU A 83 14.19 10.38 -15.66
N LEU A 84 13.00 10.75 -15.16
CA LEU A 84 12.52 10.28 -13.87
C LEU A 84 12.03 8.82 -13.95
N GLN A 85 11.40 8.42 -15.06
CA GLN A 85 10.97 7.03 -15.27
C GLN A 85 12.16 6.06 -15.26
N LYS A 86 13.31 6.44 -15.83
CA LYS A 86 14.55 5.65 -15.76
C LYS A 86 15.04 5.43 -14.32
N GLN A 87 14.67 6.30 -13.39
CA GLN A 87 14.99 6.18 -11.97
C GLN A 87 13.92 5.38 -11.21
N ALA A 88 12.75 5.09 -11.80
CA ALA A 88 11.74 4.28 -11.13
C ALA A 88 12.23 2.84 -10.93
N ARG A 89 11.98 2.30 -9.74
CA ARG A 89 12.29 0.92 -9.35
C ARG A 89 11.04 0.28 -8.73
N GLN A 90 11.06 -1.05 -8.70
CA GLN A 90 10.03 -1.84 -8.03
C GLN A 90 10.04 -1.52 -6.52
N MET A 91 8.87 -1.45 -5.87
CA MET A 91 8.75 -0.93 -4.50
C MET A 91 9.53 -1.66 -3.39
N TYR A 92 9.92 -2.91 -3.62
CA TYR A 92 10.71 -3.71 -2.68
C TYR A 92 12.21 -3.63 -2.96
N THR A 93 12.66 -2.80 -3.90
CA THR A 93 14.08 -2.58 -4.17
C THR A 93 14.75 -1.97 -2.93
N PRO A 94 15.79 -2.61 -2.35
CA PRO A 94 16.47 -2.12 -1.15
C PRO A 94 17.27 -0.84 -1.40
N TYR A 95 17.04 0.21 -0.59
CA TYR A 95 17.68 1.53 -0.75
C TYR A 95 19.21 1.45 -0.88
N SER A 96 19.80 2.35 -1.68
CA SER A 96 21.24 2.38 -1.94
C SER A 96 21.98 3.38 -1.04
N THR A 97 23.29 3.17 -0.89
CA THR A 97 24.22 4.13 -0.26
C THR A 97 24.79 5.18 -1.23
N ASP A 98 24.71 4.97 -2.54
CA ASP A 98 25.34 5.79 -3.57
C ASP A 98 24.47 6.11 -4.81
N GLU A 99 23.33 5.44 -4.98
CA GLU A 99 22.38 5.68 -6.09
C GLU A 99 21.06 6.24 -5.57
N HIS A 100 20.59 7.31 -6.20
CA HIS A 100 19.20 7.77 -6.03
C HIS A 100 18.30 7.11 -7.06
N TYR A 101 17.19 6.56 -6.58
CA TYR A 101 16.13 6.06 -7.43
C TYR A 101 14.79 6.25 -6.71
N ILE A 102 13.72 6.09 -7.47
CA ILE A 102 12.37 6.38 -7.02
C ILE A 102 11.62 5.05 -6.84
N VAL A 103 11.00 4.86 -5.68
CA VAL A 103 10.07 3.75 -5.43
C VAL A 103 8.69 4.27 -5.10
N ALA A 104 7.67 3.47 -5.43
CA ALA A 104 6.32 3.73 -4.97
C ALA A 104 6.29 3.70 -3.44
N HIS A 105 5.74 4.75 -2.86
CA HIS A 105 5.60 4.93 -1.43
C HIS A 105 4.20 5.43 -1.13
N GLY A 106 3.35 4.53 -0.68
CA GLY A 106 1.94 4.79 -0.58
C GLY A 106 1.21 3.54 -0.14
N GLY A 107 0.00 3.71 0.36
CA GLY A 107 -0.72 2.62 1.00
C GLY A 107 -1.83 3.14 1.88
N SER A 108 -2.44 2.22 2.62
CA SER A 108 -3.35 2.60 3.68
C SER A 108 -2.50 3.17 4.81
N SER A 109 -2.62 4.48 5.03
CA SER A 109 -1.86 5.19 6.07
C SER A 109 -2.58 5.02 7.41
N PHE A 110 -3.19 6.08 7.93
CA PHE A 110 -3.99 6.02 9.17
C PHE A 110 -5.49 5.89 8.90
N GLY A 111 -5.91 6.02 7.64
CA GLY A 111 -7.31 5.96 7.25
C GLY A 111 -7.84 4.53 7.32
N SER A 112 -8.85 4.32 8.17
CA SER A 112 -9.50 3.02 8.32
C SER A 112 -10.33 2.65 7.08
N PRO A 113 -10.22 1.40 6.57
CA PRO A 113 -11.16 0.86 5.60
C PRO A 113 -12.59 0.80 6.15
N ALA A 114 -13.58 0.84 5.27
CA ALA A 114 -14.99 0.61 5.61
C ALA A 114 -15.48 -0.72 5.06
N PHE A 115 -16.53 -1.28 5.67
CA PHE A 115 -17.26 -2.42 5.14
C PHE A 115 -18.75 -2.12 5.16
N SER A 116 -19.48 -2.52 4.12
CA SER A 116 -20.94 -2.44 4.08
C SER A 116 -21.55 -3.85 4.05
N PRO A 117 -22.32 -4.25 5.07
CA PRO A 117 -23.03 -5.54 5.03
C PRO A 117 -24.15 -5.57 3.98
N ARG A 118 -24.58 -4.41 3.45
CA ARG A 118 -25.60 -4.34 2.40
C ARG A 118 -25.04 -4.67 1.02
N THR A 119 -23.86 -4.15 0.70
CA THR A 119 -23.19 -4.42 -0.59
C THR A 119 -22.26 -5.62 -0.51
N GLY A 120 -21.83 -6.02 0.69
CA GLY A 120 -20.81 -7.04 0.90
C GLY A 120 -19.40 -6.59 0.54
N LEU A 121 -19.18 -5.28 0.30
CA LEU A 121 -17.91 -4.75 -0.19
C LEU A 121 -17.07 -4.12 0.92
N LEU A 122 -15.75 -4.26 0.79
CA LEU A 122 -14.74 -3.61 1.61
C LEU A 122 -14.13 -2.44 0.83
N TYR A 123 -14.20 -1.24 1.40
CA TYR A 123 -13.73 -0.01 0.78
C TYR A 123 -12.39 0.41 1.38
N VAL A 124 -11.35 0.49 0.56
CA VAL A 124 -9.97 0.83 0.96
C VAL A 124 -9.56 2.14 0.31
N THR A 125 -9.04 3.05 1.12
CA THR A 125 -8.37 4.25 0.65
C THR A 125 -6.88 3.98 0.44
N GLY A 126 -6.37 4.36 -0.72
CA GLY A 126 -4.96 4.29 -1.06
C GLY A 126 -4.37 5.66 -1.34
N LYS A 127 -3.05 5.76 -1.15
CA LYS A 127 -2.28 6.93 -1.51
C LYS A 127 -1.32 6.55 -2.63
N ASN A 128 -1.31 7.33 -3.70
CA ASN A 128 -0.23 7.27 -4.69
C ASN A 128 0.78 8.37 -4.35
N ALA A 129 2.02 7.97 -4.02
CA ALA A 129 3.15 8.86 -3.96
C ALA A 129 4.45 8.09 -4.21
N GLY A 130 5.53 8.84 -4.43
CA GLY A 130 6.88 8.31 -4.57
C GLY A 130 7.84 8.87 -3.54
N VAL A 131 8.91 8.14 -3.29
CA VAL A 131 10.03 8.60 -2.47
C VAL A 131 11.36 8.20 -3.12
N SER A 132 12.38 9.04 -2.93
CA SER A 132 13.78 8.74 -3.21
C SER A 132 14.56 8.97 -1.92
N LEU A 133 15.29 7.95 -1.46
CA LEU A 133 16.09 8.00 -0.23
C LEU A 133 17.48 7.43 -0.50
N LEU A 134 18.46 8.01 0.18
CA LEU A 134 19.83 7.50 0.23
C LEU A 134 20.15 7.05 1.65
N VAL A 135 20.65 5.82 1.80
CA VAL A 135 21.09 5.30 3.09
C VAL A 135 22.43 5.93 3.46
N LYS A 136 22.50 6.49 4.67
CA LYS A 136 23.75 6.98 5.26
C LYS A 136 24.10 6.12 6.47
N PRO A 137 25.01 5.13 6.33
CA PRO A 137 25.44 4.33 7.47
C PRO A 137 26.14 5.21 8.51
N LEU A 138 25.63 5.19 9.76
CA LEU A 138 26.19 5.98 10.87
C LEU A 138 26.94 5.11 11.90
N GLY A 139 26.91 3.79 11.76
CA GLY A 139 27.39 2.86 12.79
C GLY A 139 26.70 3.13 14.14
N ASP A 140 27.48 3.15 15.22
CA ASP A 140 26.96 3.34 16.58
C ASP A 140 26.88 4.83 17.01
N SER A 141 26.98 5.77 16.06
CA SER A 141 27.00 7.20 16.39
C SER A 141 25.60 7.80 16.63
N LEU A 142 24.53 6.99 16.55
CA LEU A 142 23.16 7.43 16.80
C LEU A 142 23.00 7.85 18.27
N LYS A 143 22.47 9.06 18.48
CA LYS A 143 22.13 9.57 19.82
C LYS A 143 20.62 9.74 19.92
N LEU A 144 20.05 9.36 21.06
CA LEU A 144 18.66 9.69 21.38
C LEU A 144 18.51 11.21 21.42
N GLY A 145 17.47 11.71 20.75
CA GLY A 145 17.11 13.11 20.70
C GLY A 145 15.73 13.26 20.07
N GLU A 146 15.18 14.49 20.05
CA GLU A 146 14.05 14.78 19.16
C GLU A 146 14.51 14.57 17.73
N GLY A 147 14.14 13.42 17.19
CA GLY A 147 14.45 13.07 15.83
C GLY A 147 13.85 14.12 14.91
N GLY A 148 14.70 14.70 14.08
CA GLY A 148 14.31 15.52 12.95
C GLY A 148 13.62 14.73 11.84
N GLY A 149 12.80 13.72 12.16
CA GLY A 149 12.06 12.94 11.18
C GLY A 149 11.30 13.89 10.26
N HIS A 150 11.60 13.85 8.96
CA HIS A 150 11.13 14.80 7.95
C HIS A 150 11.16 16.29 8.39
N GLN A 151 12.10 16.71 9.25
CA GLN A 151 12.15 18.09 9.79
C GLN A 151 12.86 19.09 8.89
N LYS A 152 13.45 18.66 7.78
CA LYS A 152 13.75 19.61 6.71
C LYS A 152 12.45 19.96 6.03
N ASN A 153 12.15 21.26 5.93
CA ASN A 153 10.97 21.82 5.29
C ASN A 153 10.48 20.92 4.15
N PHE A 154 9.17 20.63 4.10
CA PHE A 154 8.58 19.69 3.14
C PHE A 154 8.91 19.95 1.66
N THR A 155 9.49 21.11 1.34
CA THR A 155 10.07 21.52 0.05
C THR A 155 11.44 20.90 -0.27
N GLU A 156 12.19 20.35 0.69
CA GLU A 156 13.55 19.81 0.52
C GLU A 156 13.64 18.28 0.54
N ILE A 157 12.54 17.59 0.85
CA ILE A 157 12.46 16.16 0.51
C ILE A 157 12.33 16.15 -1.01
N ASP A 158 13.26 15.53 -1.72
CA ASP A 158 13.19 15.27 -3.18
C ASP A 158 11.94 14.44 -3.48
N ARG A 159 10.81 15.13 -3.47
CA ARG A 159 9.50 14.68 -3.90
C ARG A 159 9.47 15.05 -5.36
N ILE A 160 9.24 14.05 -6.21
CA ILE A 160 9.15 14.20 -7.66
C ILE A 160 8.18 15.35 -7.96
N PRO A 161 8.65 16.55 -8.35
CA PRO A 161 7.79 17.73 -8.42
C PRO A 161 6.68 17.59 -9.48
N SER A 162 6.90 16.71 -10.45
CA SER A 162 6.01 16.40 -11.56
C SER A 162 5.02 15.27 -11.28
N TYR A 163 4.99 14.65 -10.09
CA TYR A 163 4.02 13.60 -9.77
C TYR A 163 2.79 14.19 -9.06
N PRO A 164 1.64 14.37 -9.73
CA PRO A 164 0.45 14.90 -9.10
C PRO A 164 -0.02 13.91 -8.03
N PRO A 165 -0.15 14.32 -6.76
CA PRO A 165 -0.56 13.39 -5.72
C PRO A 165 -2.02 13.00 -5.96
N THR A 166 -2.29 11.70 -5.96
CA THR A 166 -3.65 11.16 -6.06
C THR A 166 -3.95 10.23 -4.89
N THR A 167 -5.22 10.19 -4.52
CA THR A 167 -5.78 9.17 -3.63
C THR A 167 -6.60 8.20 -4.46
N THR A 168 -6.81 7.00 -3.95
CA THR A 168 -7.70 6.01 -4.55
C THR A 168 -8.77 5.61 -3.56
N LEU A 169 -9.93 5.23 -4.07
CA LEU A 169 -10.94 4.48 -3.32
C LEU A 169 -11.20 3.20 -4.10
N THR A 170 -10.90 2.06 -3.50
CA THR A 170 -11.12 0.74 -4.12
C THR A 170 -12.15 -0.04 -3.34
N ALA A 171 -13.13 -0.61 -4.03
CA ALA A 171 -14.08 -1.55 -3.46
C ALA A 171 -13.66 -2.98 -3.81
N TYR A 172 -13.48 -3.82 -2.79
CA TYR A 172 -13.15 -5.23 -2.94
C TYR A 172 -14.31 -6.12 -2.51
N GLU A 173 -14.49 -7.22 -3.23
CA GLU A 173 -15.24 -8.37 -2.77
C GLU A 173 -14.35 -9.18 -1.82
N PRO A 174 -14.64 -9.24 -0.51
CA PRO A 174 -13.73 -9.83 0.47
C PRO A 174 -13.65 -11.36 0.39
N ALA A 175 -14.66 -12.03 -0.16
CA ALA A 175 -14.63 -13.48 -0.36
C ALA A 175 -13.68 -13.87 -1.50
N THR A 176 -13.72 -13.13 -2.61
CA THR A 176 -12.96 -13.46 -3.83
C THR A 176 -11.64 -12.72 -3.92
N GLY A 177 -11.45 -11.61 -3.19
CA GLY A 177 -10.32 -10.70 -3.34
C GLY A 177 -10.31 -9.92 -4.66
N ALA A 178 -11.40 -9.97 -5.44
CA ALA A 178 -11.53 -9.18 -6.65
C ALA A 178 -11.89 -7.73 -6.33
N ASP A 179 -11.34 -6.77 -7.07
CA ASP A 179 -11.84 -5.41 -7.06
C ASP A 179 -13.12 -5.32 -7.89
N ALA A 180 -14.15 -4.72 -7.31
CA ALA A 180 -15.40 -4.40 -8.01
C ALA A 180 -15.24 -3.12 -8.83
N TRP A 181 -14.51 -2.15 -8.28
CA TRP A 181 -14.12 -0.92 -8.94
C TRP A 181 -13.01 -0.22 -8.14
N GLN A 182 -12.27 0.64 -8.84
CA GLN A 182 -11.33 1.58 -8.26
C GLN A 182 -11.57 2.97 -8.86
N GLN A 183 -11.55 3.99 -8.01
CA GLN A 183 -11.58 5.39 -8.42
C GLN A 183 -10.29 6.07 -8.02
N VAL A 184 -9.71 6.85 -8.94
CA VAL A 184 -8.55 7.70 -8.69
C VAL A 184 -9.04 9.14 -8.57
N LEU A 185 -8.69 9.81 -7.47
CA LEU A 185 -9.13 11.16 -7.16
C LEU A 185 -7.91 12.06 -6.89
N PRO A 186 -8.00 13.36 -7.20
CA PRO A 186 -6.97 14.31 -6.81
C PRO A 186 -6.76 14.27 -5.29
N ALA A 187 -5.51 14.18 -4.83
CA ALA A 187 -5.23 14.27 -3.41
C ALA A 187 -5.22 15.74 -2.98
N VAL A 188 -6.08 16.09 -2.02
CA VAL A 188 -6.09 17.43 -1.40
C VAL A 188 -5.02 17.52 -0.30
N THR A 189 -4.68 16.39 0.32
CA THR A 189 -3.62 16.29 1.33
C THR A 189 -2.61 15.22 0.95
N PHE A 190 -1.35 15.44 1.32
CA PHE A 190 -0.26 14.51 1.02
C PHE A 190 -0.44 13.14 1.69
N GLY A 191 -1.19 13.04 2.79
CA GLY A 191 -1.31 11.81 3.57
C GLY A 191 -2.33 10.81 3.04
N ALA A 192 -3.42 11.30 2.41
CA ALA A 192 -4.64 10.52 2.17
C ALA A 192 -4.98 9.62 3.39
N SER A 193 -4.87 10.21 4.58
CA SER A 193 -4.95 9.51 5.87
C SER A 193 -6.37 9.47 6.42
N SER A 194 -7.33 10.03 5.70
CA SER A 194 -8.73 10.01 6.10
C SER A 194 -9.31 8.61 5.88
N GLY A 195 -10.07 8.13 6.86
CA GLY A 195 -10.79 6.87 6.73
C GLY A 195 -11.96 6.98 5.74
N SER A 196 -12.56 5.84 5.44
CA SER A 196 -13.80 5.79 4.69
C SER A 196 -14.97 5.44 5.62
N VAL A 197 -16.18 5.90 5.28
CA VAL A 197 -17.43 5.54 5.97
C VAL A 197 -18.47 5.09 4.97
N ALA A 198 -18.89 3.84 5.08
CA ALA A 198 -20.05 3.30 4.37
C ALA A 198 -21.32 3.53 5.21
N THR A 199 -22.42 3.86 4.55
CA THR A 199 -23.70 4.16 5.21
C THR A 199 -24.80 3.19 4.78
N ALA A 200 -25.88 3.14 5.56
CA ALA A 200 -27.06 2.34 5.21
C ALA A 200 -27.82 2.86 3.98
N GLY A 201 -27.50 4.05 3.47
CA GLY A 201 -28.09 4.62 2.25
C GLY A 201 -27.33 4.30 0.96
N ASP A 202 -26.46 3.28 0.97
CA ASP A 202 -25.57 2.91 -0.15
C ASP A 202 -24.61 4.03 -0.59
N LEU A 203 -24.18 4.86 0.37
CA LEU A 203 -23.17 5.90 0.15
C LEU A 203 -21.86 5.53 0.85
N ILE A 204 -20.74 5.80 0.17
CA ILE A 204 -19.38 5.74 0.70
C ILE A 204 -18.79 7.15 0.70
N PHE A 205 -18.31 7.59 1.86
CA PHE A 205 -17.61 8.86 2.02
C PHE A 205 -16.12 8.60 2.23
N GLN A 206 -15.29 9.37 1.54
CA GLN A 206 -13.84 9.41 1.69
C GLN A 206 -13.46 10.88 1.96
N GLY A 207 -12.62 11.11 2.97
CA GLY A 207 -12.15 12.45 3.34
C GLY A 207 -10.70 12.72 2.95
#